data_AF-A0A7X4FLX5-F1
#
_entry.id   AF-A0A7X4FLX5-F1
#
_cell.length_a   1.000
_cell.length_b   1.000
_cell.length_c   1.000
_cell.angle_alpha   90.00
_cell.angle_beta   90.00
_cell.angle_gamma   90.00
#
_symmetry.space_group_name_H-M   'P 1'
#
loop_
_entity.id
_entity.type
_entity.pdbx_description
1 polymer ?
#
loop_
_entity_poly.entity_id
_entity_poly.type
_entity_poly.pdbx_seq_one_letter_code
_entity_poly.pdbx_strand_id
1 'polypeptide(L)'
;MRTNSADQCGMYSALFLDLGGTLVRIEDDEIFTDAAGNVEILPNTVEILMQRAQDFDAIFIITNQSGIEKGTLSIESAKSFIDQVNTATGGIITDYWVCPRIESPYRKPNPNMITGLADKHFVDVKQSVLVGDTEIDQQAAQNAGIGHFIWARDFFKRQD
;
A
#
# COMPACT_ATOMS: atom_id res chain seq x y z
N MET A 1 -23.87 28.48 -26.89
CA MET A 1 -24.12 27.03 -26.76
C MET A 1 -23.12 26.49 -25.77
N ARG A 2 -23.59 25.87 -24.67
CA ARG A 2 -22.75 25.31 -23.61
C ARG A 2 -22.10 24.04 -24.15
N THR A 3 -20.79 24.00 -24.25
CA THR A 3 -20.06 22.73 -24.40
C THR A 3 -19.93 22.13 -23.01
N ASN A 4 -20.73 21.10 -22.72
CA ASN A 4 -20.45 20.16 -21.64
C ASN A 4 -19.05 19.58 -21.88
N SER A 5 -18.11 19.87 -20.99
CA SER A 5 -16.80 19.20 -20.93
C SER A 5 -16.68 18.38 -19.64
N ALA A 6 -17.74 17.64 -19.30
CA ALA A 6 -17.75 16.72 -18.17
C ALA A 6 -17.51 15.25 -18.59
N ASP A 7 -17.35 14.99 -19.90
CA ASP A 7 -17.31 13.64 -20.44
C ASP A 7 -15.98 13.39 -21.15
N GLN A 8 -14.93 13.13 -20.36
CA GLN A 8 -13.75 12.28 -20.66
C GLN A 8 -12.65 12.54 -19.61
N CYS A 9 -12.89 12.10 -18.37
CA CYS A 9 -11.80 11.79 -17.44
C CYS A 9 -11.66 10.27 -17.49
N GLY A 10 -10.62 9.76 -18.16
CA GLY A 10 -10.33 8.33 -18.09
C GLY A 10 -10.18 7.95 -16.62
N MET A 11 -10.97 6.99 -16.13
CA MET A 11 -10.88 6.57 -14.73
C MET A 11 -9.53 5.91 -14.49
N TYR A 12 -8.67 6.58 -13.72
CA TYR A 12 -7.32 6.12 -13.38
C TYR A 12 -7.37 4.90 -12.45
N SER A 13 -6.50 3.93 -12.71
CA SER A 13 -6.33 2.75 -11.87
C SER A 13 -5.11 2.91 -10.95
N ALA A 14 -5.18 2.35 -9.75
CA ALA A 14 -4.03 2.32 -8.85
C ALA A 14 -3.72 0.92 -8.33
N LEU A 15 -2.46 0.76 -7.94
CA LEU A 15 -1.99 -0.37 -7.16
C LEU A 15 -1.86 0.06 -5.70
N PHE A 16 -2.70 -0.49 -4.82
CA PHE A 16 -2.58 -0.36 -3.38
C PHE A 16 -1.76 -1.52 -2.83
N LEU A 17 -0.78 -1.22 -1.99
CA LEU A 17 0.13 -2.21 -1.40
C LEU A 17 0.05 -2.10 0.13
N ASP A 18 -0.06 -3.24 0.82
CA ASP A 18 0.41 -3.30 2.20
C ASP A 18 1.94 -3.18 2.27
N LEU A 19 2.50 -2.87 3.45
CA LEU A 19 3.94 -2.76 3.68
C LEU A 19 4.56 -4.01 4.30
N GLY A 20 4.10 -4.45 5.48
CA GLY A 20 4.80 -5.45 6.30
C GLY A 20 4.24 -6.85 6.05
N GLY A 21 5.09 -7.80 5.66
CA GLY A 21 4.67 -9.10 5.15
C GLY A 21 4.38 -9.07 3.64
N THR A 22 4.02 -7.89 3.13
CA THR A 22 3.80 -7.66 1.70
C THR A 22 5.05 -7.16 0.96
N LEU A 23 5.69 -6.06 1.37
CA LEU A 23 6.88 -5.51 0.71
C LEU A 23 8.16 -5.75 1.51
N VAL A 24 8.07 -5.70 2.84
CA VAL A 24 9.20 -5.85 3.76
C VAL A 24 8.94 -6.96 4.77
N ARG A 25 9.99 -7.58 5.27
CA ARG A 25 9.90 -8.66 6.26
C ARG A 25 9.29 -8.14 7.57
N ILE A 26 8.48 -8.98 8.20
CA ILE A 26 7.99 -8.79 9.56
C ILE A 26 8.55 -9.85 10.49
N GLU A 27 8.61 -9.53 11.77
CA GLU A 27 8.98 -10.41 12.89
C GLU A 27 8.16 -9.99 14.10
N ASP A 28 7.50 -10.94 14.76
CA ASP A 28 6.60 -10.68 15.91
C ASP A 28 5.56 -9.56 15.67
N ASP A 29 4.90 -9.59 14.51
CA ASP A 29 3.90 -8.59 14.06
C ASP A 29 4.43 -7.16 13.87
N GLU A 30 5.75 -6.95 13.86
CA GLU A 30 6.39 -5.66 13.58
C GLU A 30 7.32 -5.74 12.36
N ILE A 31 7.59 -4.60 11.70
CA ILE A 31 8.54 -4.56 10.57
C ILE A 31 9.93 -4.85 11.09
N PHE A 32 10.58 -5.84 10.48
CA PHE A 32 11.97 -6.16 10.81
C PHE A 32 12.91 -5.10 10.24
N THR A 33 13.85 -4.67 11.09
CA THR A 33 14.99 -3.85 10.68
C THR A 33 16.30 -4.45 11.15
N ASP A 34 17.34 -4.34 10.32
CA ASP A 34 18.71 -4.66 10.75
C ASP A 34 19.23 -3.68 11.82
N ALA A 35 20.46 -3.90 12.31
CA ALA A 35 21.08 -3.04 13.32
C ALA A 35 21.32 -1.59 12.86
N ALA A 36 21.28 -1.32 11.56
CA ALA A 36 21.39 0.02 10.98
C ALA A 36 20.02 0.66 10.72
N GLY A 37 18.91 -0.03 11.02
CA GLY A 37 17.55 0.46 10.80
C GLY A 37 17.06 0.26 9.37
N ASN A 38 17.73 -0.57 8.56
CA ASN A 38 17.27 -0.86 7.21
C ASN A 38 16.20 -1.94 7.23
N VAL A 39 15.15 -1.75 6.45
CA VAL A 39 14.15 -2.79 6.21
C VAL A 39 14.70 -3.87 5.30
N GLU A 40 14.32 -5.11 5.58
CA GLU A 40 14.58 -6.22 4.67
C GLU A 40 13.46 -6.29 3.63
N ILE A 41 13.71 -5.84 2.41
CA ILE A 41 12.75 -5.95 1.31
C ILE A 41 12.63 -7.43 0.90
N LEU A 42 11.40 -7.93 0.85
CA LEU A 42 11.12 -9.34 0.55
C LEU A 42 11.53 -9.70 -0.89
N PRO A 43 11.84 -10.97 -1.17
CA PRO A 43 12.24 -11.42 -2.50
C PRO A 43 11.27 -10.99 -3.61
N ASN A 44 11.83 -10.73 -4.79
CA ASN A 44 11.14 -10.30 -6.03
C ASN A 44 10.36 -8.98 -5.96
N THR A 45 10.26 -8.33 -4.79
CA THR A 45 9.43 -7.13 -4.61
C THR A 45 9.82 -6.01 -5.55
N VAL A 46 11.10 -5.62 -5.56
CA VAL A 46 11.59 -4.50 -6.39
C VAL A 46 11.43 -4.81 -7.87
N GLU A 47 11.91 -5.97 -8.31
CA GLU A 47 11.86 -6.37 -9.73
C GLU A 47 10.43 -6.38 -10.25
N ILE A 48 9.51 -7.04 -9.54
CA ILE A 48 8.12 -7.18 -9.99
C ILE A 48 7.37 -5.85 -9.90
N LEU A 49 7.57 -5.04 -8.85
CA LEU A 49 6.95 -3.71 -8.79
C LEU A 49 7.40 -2.85 -9.97
N MET A 50 8.68 -2.82 -10.29
CA MET A 50 9.18 -2.05 -11.43
C MET A 50 8.61 -2.55 -12.77
N GLN A 51 8.43 -3.87 -12.94
CA GLN A 51 7.81 -4.44 -14.14
C GLN A 51 6.32 -4.08 -14.26
N ARG A 52 5.60 -4.06 -13.13
CA ARG A 52 4.15 -3.87 -13.06
C ARG A 52 3.74 -2.40 -12.91
N ALA A 53 4.68 -1.51 -12.58
CA ALA A 53 4.39 -0.09 -12.36
C ALA A 53 3.72 0.57 -13.58
N GLN A 54 4.12 0.17 -14.79
CA GLN A 54 3.54 0.68 -16.03
C GLN A 54 2.08 0.27 -16.28
N ASP A 55 1.56 -0.70 -15.51
CA ASP A 55 0.19 -1.17 -15.64
C ASP A 55 -0.81 -0.33 -14.82
N PHE A 56 -0.31 0.62 -14.02
CA PHE A 56 -1.11 1.45 -13.11
C PHE A 56 -0.74 2.92 -13.25
N ASP A 57 -1.71 3.81 -13.02
CA ASP A 57 -1.50 5.25 -13.09
C ASP A 57 -0.91 5.81 -11.78
N ALA A 58 -1.13 5.09 -10.67
CA ALA A 58 -0.58 5.43 -9.36
C ALA A 58 -0.27 4.18 -8.53
N ILE A 59 0.72 4.30 -7.65
CA ILE A 59 1.08 3.25 -6.69
C ILE A 59 1.05 3.84 -5.29
N PHE A 60 0.30 3.20 -4.41
CA PHE A 60 0.10 3.66 -3.05
C PHE A 60 0.48 2.60 -2.03
N ILE A 61 1.03 3.03 -0.89
CA ILE A 61 1.24 2.16 0.27
C ILE A 61 0.23 2.50 1.36
N ILE A 62 -0.45 1.48 1.92
CA ILE A 62 -1.33 1.62 3.07
C ILE A 62 -0.91 0.65 4.17
N THR A 63 -0.65 1.14 5.38
CA THR A 63 -0.08 0.28 6.44
C THR A 63 -0.64 0.58 7.82
N ASN A 64 -0.94 -0.49 8.56
CA ASN A 64 -1.30 -0.44 9.98
C ASN A 64 -0.01 -0.47 10.81
N GLN A 65 0.27 0.56 11.62
CA GLN A 65 1.50 0.69 12.40
C GLN A 65 1.19 0.94 13.87
N SER A 66 0.61 -0.05 14.55
CA SER A 66 0.22 0.07 15.97
C SER A 66 1.39 0.26 16.93
N GLY A 67 2.62 -0.08 16.51
CA GLY A 67 3.83 0.21 17.28
C GLY A 67 3.97 1.70 17.61
N ILE A 68 3.39 2.58 16.79
CA ILE A 68 3.40 4.02 17.02
C ILE A 68 2.58 4.41 18.25
N GLU A 69 1.35 3.90 18.37
CA GLU A 69 0.53 4.13 19.57
C GLU A 69 1.09 3.42 20.80
N LYS A 70 1.73 2.26 20.62
CA LYS A 70 2.41 1.50 21.70
C LYS A 70 3.73 2.14 22.16
N GLY A 71 4.28 3.09 21.40
CA GLY A 71 5.57 3.72 21.67
C GLY A 71 6.79 2.85 21.33
N THR A 72 6.60 1.73 20.63
CA THR A 72 7.70 0.84 20.15
C THR A 72 8.27 1.28 18.81
N LEU A 73 7.53 2.11 18.06
CA LEU A 73 7.92 2.62 16.74
C LEU A 73 7.65 4.12 16.65
N SER A 74 8.56 4.90 16.05
CA SER A 74 8.27 6.32 15.77
C SER A 74 7.56 6.48 14.42
N ILE A 75 6.77 7.55 14.24
CA ILE A 75 6.16 7.85 12.94
C ILE A 75 7.23 8.14 11.88
N GLU A 76 8.36 8.71 12.28
CA GLU A 76 9.52 8.95 11.42
C GLU A 76 10.15 7.64 10.93
N SER A 77 10.27 6.65 11.81
CA SER A 77 10.74 5.30 11.44
C SER A 77 9.80 4.64 10.44
N ALA A 78 8.48 4.68 10.70
CA ALA A 78 7.49 4.13 9.77
C ALA A 78 7.54 4.79 8.37
N LYS A 79 7.76 6.11 8.32
CA LYS A 79 7.98 6.84 7.07
C LYS A 79 9.29 6.43 6.39
N SER A 80 10.37 6.28 7.15
CA SER A 80 11.66 5.84 6.63
C SER A 80 11.58 4.46 5.97
N PHE A 81 10.78 3.53 6.51
CA PHE A 81 10.56 2.22 5.89
C PHE A 81 9.95 2.35 4.49
N ILE A 82 8.98 3.24 4.33
CA ILE A 82 8.36 3.55 3.04
C ILE A 82 9.37 4.22 2.10
N ASP A 83 10.16 5.17 2.60
CA ASP A 83 11.18 5.86 1.80
C ASP A 83 12.28 4.90 1.31
N GLN A 84 12.66 3.89 2.11
CA GLN A 84 13.61 2.86 1.70
C GLN A 84 13.05 2.00 0.56
N VAL A 85 11.79 1.57 0.65
CA VAL A 85 11.11 0.85 -0.45
C VAL A 85 10.99 1.74 -1.69
N ASN A 86 10.58 3.01 -1.52
CA ASN A 86 10.44 3.94 -2.63
C ASN A 86 11.80 4.18 -3.33
N THR A 87 12.87 4.34 -2.55
CA THR A 87 14.24 4.47 -3.08
C THR A 87 14.67 3.23 -3.84
N ALA A 88 14.45 2.03 -3.28
CA ALA A 88 14.81 0.77 -3.92
C ALA A 88 14.07 0.50 -5.23
N THR A 89 12.84 1.03 -5.35
CA THR A 89 12.00 0.92 -6.55
C THR A 89 12.19 2.07 -7.53
N GLY A 90 13.13 2.98 -7.29
CA GLY A 90 13.43 4.11 -8.17
C GLY A 90 12.40 5.25 -8.13
N GLY A 91 11.63 5.36 -7.05
CA GLY A 91 10.74 6.50 -6.82
C GLY A 91 9.31 6.33 -7.36
N ILE A 92 8.86 5.10 -7.61
CA ILE A 92 7.55 4.84 -8.25
C ILE A 92 6.34 5.03 -7.31
N ILE A 93 6.56 5.12 -5.98
CA ILE A 93 5.46 5.25 -5.02
C ILE A 93 4.91 6.69 -5.10
N THR A 94 3.65 6.81 -5.48
CA THR A 94 2.94 8.08 -5.68
C THR A 94 2.58 8.74 -4.35
N ASP A 95 2.09 7.96 -3.39
CA ASP A 95 1.68 8.44 -2.06
C ASP A 95 1.55 7.28 -1.07
N TYR A 96 1.32 7.58 0.20
CA TYR A 96 1.10 6.56 1.22
C TYR A 96 0.18 7.03 2.35
N TRP A 97 -0.36 6.07 3.09
CA TRP A 97 -1.07 6.31 4.34
C TRP A 97 -0.60 5.35 5.44
N VAL A 98 -0.20 5.92 6.57
CA VAL A 98 0.17 5.17 7.78
C VAL A 98 -0.94 5.36 8.83
N CYS A 99 -1.54 4.28 9.30
CA CYS A 99 -2.47 4.31 10.42
C CYS A 99 -1.74 3.97 11.73
N PRO A 100 -1.48 4.94 12.63
CA PRO A 100 -0.69 4.71 13.85
C PRO A 100 -1.50 4.07 14.99
N ARG A 101 -2.84 4.14 14.94
CA ARG A 101 -3.74 3.79 16.05
C ARG A 101 -4.36 2.41 15.88
N ILE A 102 -4.59 1.72 17.00
CA ILE A 102 -5.32 0.45 17.08
C ILE A 102 -6.82 0.69 16.86
N GLU A 103 -7.39 1.69 17.54
CA GLU A 103 -8.79 2.08 17.34
C GLU A 103 -8.86 3.30 16.41
N SER A 104 -9.13 3.05 15.13
CA SER A 104 -9.18 4.10 14.11
C SER A 104 -10.04 3.70 12.92
N PRO A 105 -10.86 4.61 12.38
CA PRO A 105 -11.60 4.36 11.15
C PRO A 105 -10.66 4.22 9.93
N TYR A 106 -9.38 4.56 10.08
CA TYR A 106 -8.35 4.37 9.06
C TYR A 106 -7.57 3.07 9.24
N ARG A 107 -7.78 2.30 10.31
CA ARG A 107 -7.08 1.03 10.49
C ARG A 107 -7.75 -0.03 9.63
N LYS A 108 -6.98 -0.74 8.78
CA LYS A 108 -7.50 -1.92 8.06
C LYS A 108 -8.05 -2.92 9.08
N PRO A 109 -9.24 -3.51 8.87
CA PRO A 109 -9.93 -3.65 7.58
C PRO A 109 -10.85 -2.49 7.17
N ASN A 110 -10.86 -1.37 7.89
CA ASN A 110 -11.64 -0.21 7.47
C ASN A 110 -11.11 0.37 6.14
N PRO A 111 -11.99 0.90 5.27
CA PRO A 111 -11.61 1.28 3.91
C PRO A 111 -10.96 2.66 3.82
N ASN A 112 -10.96 3.45 4.91
CA ASN A 112 -10.75 4.90 4.80
C ASN A 112 -9.33 5.31 4.34
N MET A 113 -8.30 4.48 4.50
CA MET A 113 -6.99 4.75 3.87
C MET A 113 -7.07 4.63 2.35
N ILE A 114 -7.77 3.61 1.85
CA ILE A 114 -7.95 3.35 0.41
C ILE A 114 -8.81 4.46 -0.19
N THR A 115 -10.00 4.70 0.37
CA THR A 115 -10.92 5.72 -0.17
C THR A 115 -10.34 7.11 -0.04
N GLY A 116 -9.64 7.42 1.04
CA GLY A 116 -8.98 8.71 1.23
C GLY A 116 -7.90 8.99 0.17
N LEU A 117 -7.08 7.99 -0.15
CA LEU A 117 -6.09 8.11 -1.24
C LEU A 117 -6.76 8.16 -2.61
N ALA A 118 -7.78 7.34 -2.84
CA ALA A 118 -8.52 7.33 -4.10
C ALA A 118 -9.19 8.69 -4.37
N ASP A 119 -9.83 9.28 -3.37
CA ASP A 119 -10.46 10.60 -3.46
C ASP A 119 -9.41 11.70 -3.68
N LYS A 120 -8.26 11.64 -2.98
CA LYS A 120 -7.17 12.61 -3.11
C LYS A 120 -6.56 12.63 -4.51
N HIS A 121 -6.46 11.46 -5.15
CA HIS A 121 -5.78 11.27 -6.43
C HIS A 121 -6.72 11.00 -7.61
N PHE A 122 -8.05 11.10 -7.40
CA PHE A 122 -9.08 10.87 -8.42
C PHE A 122 -8.99 9.48 -9.08
N VAL A 123 -8.71 8.45 -8.28
CA VAL A 123 -8.56 7.05 -8.72
C VAL A 123 -9.89 6.30 -8.59
N ASP A 124 -10.20 5.43 -9.55
CA ASP A 124 -11.32 4.48 -9.45
C ASP A 124 -10.90 3.19 -8.74
N VAL A 125 -11.37 3.01 -7.51
CA VAL A 125 -11.13 1.79 -6.74
C VAL A 125 -11.61 0.52 -7.46
N LYS A 126 -12.67 0.59 -8.27
CA LYS A 126 -13.20 -0.59 -8.98
C LYS A 126 -12.29 -1.08 -10.10
N GLN A 127 -11.43 -0.21 -10.63
CA GLN A 127 -10.40 -0.55 -11.62
C GLN A 127 -9.03 -0.82 -10.95
N SER A 128 -8.95 -0.63 -9.64
CA SER A 128 -7.70 -0.74 -8.88
C SER A 128 -7.48 -2.14 -8.34
N VAL A 129 -6.23 -2.39 -7.95
CA VAL A 129 -5.79 -3.65 -7.35
C VAL A 129 -5.26 -3.37 -5.95
N LEU A 130 -5.57 -4.24 -4.98
CA LEU A 130 -4.89 -4.26 -3.68
C LEU A 130 -4.08 -5.54 -3.54
N VAL A 131 -2.82 -5.40 -3.14
CA VAL A 131 -1.93 -6.52 -2.82
C VAL A 131 -1.60 -6.48 -1.33
N GLY A 132 -1.82 -7.61 -0.66
CA GLY A 132 -1.59 -7.78 0.77
C GLY A 132 -1.29 -9.25 1.12
N ASP A 133 -0.82 -9.50 2.33
CA ASP A 133 -0.48 -10.84 2.82
C ASP A 133 -1.46 -11.36 3.89
N THR A 134 -2.39 -10.52 4.35
CA THR A 134 -3.35 -10.90 5.41
C THR A 134 -4.81 -10.85 4.94
N GLU A 135 -5.68 -11.59 5.64
CA GLU A 135 -7.14 -11.47 5.45
C GLU A 135 -7.66 -10.06 5.77
N ILE A 136 -6.96 -9.33 6.64
CA ILE A 136 -7.29 -7.94 6.97
C ILE A 136 -7.17 -7.05 5.72
N ASP A 137 -6.17 -7.30 4.87
CA ASP A 137 -5.98 -6.59 3.60
C ASP A 137 -7.08 -6.93 2.60
N GLN A 138 -7.42 -8.21 2.50
CA GLN A 138 -8.52 -8.67 1.65
C GLN A 138 -9.85 -8.03 2.07
N GLN A 139 -10.13 -7.97 3.37
CA GLN A 139 -11.34 -7.34 3.88
C GLN A 139 -11.33 -5.82 3.65
N ALA A 140 -10.17 -5.16 3.77
CA ALA A 140 -10.03 -3.75 3.43
C ALA A 140 -10.33 -3.48 1.95
N ALA A 141 -9.82 -4.32 1.05
CA ALA A 141 -10.09 -4.26 -0.38
C ALA A 141 -11.61 -4.38 -0.67
N GLN A 142 -12.26 -5.38 -0.06
CA GLN A 142 -13.71 -5.58 -0.19
C GLN A 142 -14.52 -4.39 0.33
N ASN A 143 -14.18 -3.90 1.53
CA ASN A 143 -14.88 -2.79 2.17
C ASN A 143 -14.74 -1.47 1.38
N ALA A 144 -13.62 -1.29 0.68
CA ALA A 144 -13.38 -0.13 -0.18
C ALA A 144 -13.97 -0.27 -1.59
N GLY A 145 -14.43 -1.47 -1.97
CA GLY A 145 -14.91 -1.75 -3.32
C GLY A 145 -13.80 -1.85 -4.37
N ILE A 146 -12.60 -2.29 -3.95
CA ILE A 146 -11.48 -2.57 -4.86
C ILE A 146 -11.87 -3.67 -5.85
N GLY A 147 -11.53 -3.49 -7.12
CA GLY A 147 -11.87 -4.45 -8.19
C GLY A 147 -11.25 -5.82 -7.99
N HIS A 148 -9.97 -5.86 -7.61
CA HIS A 148 -9.25 -7.11 -7.41
C HIS A 148 -8.32 -7.07 -6.20
N PHE A 149 -8.38 -8.11 -5.38
CA PHE A 149 -7.37 -8.40 -4.36
C PHE A 149 -6.47 -9.54 -4.84
N ILE A 150 -5.16 -9.40 -4.64
CA ILE A 150 -4.16 -10.43 -4.98
C ILE A 150 -3.28 -10.67 -3.76
N TRP A 151 -3.06 -11.92 -3.39
CA TRP A 151 -2.14 -12.25 -2.30
C TRP A 151 -0.70 -11.89 -2.68
N ALA A 152 0.06 -11.35 -1.73
CA ALA A 152 1.45 -10.93 -1.95
C ALA A 152 2.31 -12.06 -2.53
N ARG A 153 2.16 -13.29 -2.03
CA ARG A 153 2.86 -14.47 -2.57
C ARG A 153 2.62 -14.70 -4.07
N ASP A 154 1.39 -14.46 -4.52
CA ASP A 154 0.99 -14.68 -5.91
C ASP A 154 1.47 -13.53 -6.80
N PHE A 155 1.31 -12.29 -6.33
CA PHE A 155 1.73 -11.09 -7.06
C PHE A 155 3.25 -11.05 -7.25
N PHE A 156 4.01 -11.31 -6.18
CA PHE A 156 5.47 -11.28 -6.19
C PHE A 156 6.13 -12.62 -6.55
N LYS A 157 5.35 -13.65 -6.89
CA LYS A 157 5.83 -14.99 -7.28
C LYS A 157 6.79 -15.60 -6.25
N ARG A 158 6.42 -15.52 -4.97
CA ARG A 158 7.22 -16.06 -3.87
C ARG A 158 6.85 -17.53 -3.63
N GLN A 159 7.82 -18.30 -3.13
CA GLN A 159 7.67 -19.75 -2.88
C GLN A 159 7.64 -20.10 -1.38
N ASP A 160 7.50 -19.09 -0.53
CA ASP A 160 7.49 -19.20 0.93
C ASP A 160 6.13 -19.66 1.48
#